data_AF-A0A954LA08-F1
#
_entry.id   AF-A0A954LA08-F1
#
_cell.length_a   1.000
_cell.length_b   1.000
_cell.length_c   1.000
_cell.angle_alpha   90.00
_cell.angle_beta   90.00
_cell.angle_gamma   90.00
#
_symmetry.space_group_name_H-M   'P 1'
#
loop_
_entity.id
_entity.type
_entity.pdbx_description
1 polymer ?
#
loop_
_entity_poly.entity_id
_entity_poly.type
_entity_poly.pdbx_seq_one_letter_code
_entity_poly.pdbx_strand_id
1 'polypeptide(L)'
;MMAEGYEAGFGFLPRTAIDQHFSQRGRQPDLLPVIARHPAYLGIGIDEATALVVTGTQAAVIGEHAAHFVTQSRLQSVLQQGKLPETPKDAAALYVTVPAGESLDLATLDLESAVAPDLQ
;
A
#
# COMPACT_ATOMS: atom_id res chain seq x y z
N MET A 1 12.53 5.66 -1.57
CA MET A 1 13.00 7.04 -1.86
C MET A 1 12.06 7.67 -2.87
N MET A 2 11.60 8.92 -2.69
CA MET A 2 10.85 9.64 -3.73
C MET A 2 11.86 10.30 -4.69
N ALA A 3 11.67 10.13 -5.99
CA ALA A 3 12.51 10.81 -6.98
C ALA A 3 12.15 12.29 -7.02
N GLU A 4 13.17 13.15 -7.03
CA GLU A 4 13.00 14.60 -7.10
C GLU A 4 12.25 15.00 -8.38
N GLY A 5 11.23 15.84 -8.25
CA GLY A 5 10.36 16.26 -9.35
C GLY A 5 9.21 15.29 -9.68
N TYR A 6 9.10 14.17 -8.96
CA TYR A 6 8.04 13.17 -9.11
C TYR A 6 7.18 13.03 -7.84
N GLU A 7 7.13 14.07 -7.01
CA GLU A 7 6.39 14.07 -5.74
C GLU A 7 4.88 14.28 -5.92
N ALA A 8 4.46 14.81 -7.08
CA ALA A 8 3.06 15.07 -7.41
C ALA A 8 2.55 14.13 -8.50
N GLY A 9 1.52 13.35 -8.17
CA GLY A 9 0.78 12.53 -9.14
C GLY A 9 -0.48 13.22 -9.67
N PHE A 10 -1.31 12.49 -10.42
CA PHE A 10 -2.54 13.00 -11.02
C PHE A 10 -3.71 13.19 -10.03
N GLY A 11 -3.61 12.66 -8.82
CA GLY A 11 -4.62 12.85 -7.77
C GLY A 11 -5.93 12.05 -7.96
N PHE A 12 -5.96 11.03 -8.82
CA PHE A 12 -7.13 10.16 -9.01
C PHE A 12 -7.51 9.39 -7.74
N LEU A 13 -6.51 8.97 -6.96
CA LEU A 13 -6.68 8.50 -5.60
C LEU A 13 -5.92 9.46 -4.67
N PRO A 14 -6.60 10.40 -4.01
CA PRO A 14 -5.94 11.43 -3.23
C PRO A 14 -5.39 10.89 -1.91
N ARG A 15 -4.34 11.53 -1.38
CA ARG A 15 -3.67 11.17 -0.11
C ARG A 15 -3.13 9.73 -0.10
N THR A 16 -2.57 9.29 -1.22
CA THR A 16 -1.91 7.99 -1.31
C THR A 16 -0.52 8.12 -1.93
N ALA A 17 0.40 7.26 -1.47
CA ALA A 17 1.65 6.99 -2.17
C ALA A 17 1.58 5.55 -2.71
N ILE A 18 1.74 5.38 -4.02
CA ILE A 18 1.59 4.09 -4.69
C ILE A 18 2.95 3.64 -5.21
N ASP A 19 3.26 2.37 -4.99
CA ASP A 19 4.44 1.73 -5.53
C ASP A 19 4.11 0.41 -6.25
N GLN A 20 4.78 0.17 -7.38
CA GLN A 20 4.51 -0.93 -8.31
C GLN A 20 5.68 -1.93 -8.38
N HIS A 21 5.39 -3.16 -8.82
CA HIS A 21 6.31 -4.30 -8.79
C HIS A 21 6.83 -4.57 -7.37
N PHE A 22 5.92 -4.49 -6.40
CA PHE A 22 6.26 -4.20 -5.02
C PHE A 22 7.02 -5.35 -4.33
N SER A 23 6.37 -6.51 -4.13
CA SER A 23 6.99 -7.62 -3.43
C SER A 23 8.08 -8.31 -4.27
N GLN A 24 7.89 -8.36 -5.59
CA GLN A 24 8.82 -9.01 -6.53
C GLN A 24 10.20 -8.34 -6.56
N ARG A 25 10.26 -7.03 -6.29
CA ARG A 25 11.52 -6.27 -6.24
C ARG A 25 11.98 -5.93 -4.82
N GLY A 26 11.29 -6.43 -3.79
CA GLY A 26 11.65 -6.18 -2.40
C GLY A 26 11.50 -4.73 -1.97
N ARG A 27 10.50 -4.01 -2.48
CA ARG A 27 10.33 -2.55 -2.29
C ARG A 27 9.59 -2.15 -1.02
N GLN A 28 9.26 -3.12 -0.16
CA GLN A 28 8.63 -2.89 1.13
C GLN A 28 9.37 -1.83 1.98
N PRO A 29 10.71 -1.82 2.07
CA PRO A 29 11.44 -0.81 2.82
C PRO A 29 11.38 0.58 2.17
N ASP A 30 11.26 0.68 0.85
CA ASP A 30 11.39 1.93 0.11
C ASP A 30 10.21 2.89 0.30
N LEU A 31 9.03 2.33 0.54
CA LEU A 31 7.78 3.07 0.73
C LEU A 31 7.62 3.57 2.18
N LEU A 32 8.20 2.90 3.18
CA LEU A 32 8.07 3.30 4.59
C LEU A 32 8.57 4.72 4.89
N PRO A 33 9.73 5.18 4.39
CA PRO A 33 10.19 6.56 4.59
C PRO A 33 9.23 7.61 4.02
N VAL A 34 8.50 7.28 2.94
CA VAL A 34 7.50 8.18 2.36
C VAL A 34 6.35 8.35 3.34
N ILE A 35 5.84 7.24 3.88
CA ILE A 35 4.72 7.26 4.84
C ILE A 35 5.13 7.86 6.19
N ALA A 36 6.37 7.63 6.63
CA ALA A 36 6.92 8.29 7.81
C ALA A 36 6.99 9.82 7.64
N ARG A 37 7.36 10.31 6.45
CA ARG A 37 7.44 11.75 6.13
C ARG A 37 6.09 12.39 5.85
N HIS A 38 5.12 11.62 5.36
CA HIS A 38 3.78 12.08 5.01
C HIS A 38 2.71 11.27 5.78
N PRO A 39 2.52 11.53 7.09
CA PRO A 39 1.65 10.71 7.94
C PRO A 39 0.19 10.62 7.51
N ALA A 40 -0.27 11.59 6.72
CA ALA A 40 -1.64 11.64 6.20
C ALA A 40 -1.85 10.75 4.96
N TYR A 41 -0.79 10.14 4.41
CA TYR A 41 -0.87 9.31 3.23
C TYR A 41 -1.03 7.84 3.59
N LEU A 42 -1.87 7.15 2.81
CA LEU A 42 -1.89 5.69 2.76
C LEU A 42 -0.82 5.20 1.76
N GLY A 43 0.08 4.34 2.21
CA GLY A 43 1.04 3.66 1.34
C GLY A 43 0.40 2.42 0.74
N ILE A 44 0.51 2.26 -0.58
CA ILE A 44 -0.05 1.14 -1.33
C ILE A 44 1.04 0.53 -2.21
N GLY A 45 1.47 -0.68 -1.90
CA GLY A 45 2.31 -1.50 -2.76
C GLY A 45 1.45 -2.43 -3.62
N ILE A 46 1.65 -2.45 -4.93
CA ILE A 46 0.94 -3.32 -5.86
C ILE A 46 1.94 -4.27 -6.51
N ASP A 47 1.67 -5.57 -6.40
CA ASP A 47 2.51 -6.59 -6.96
C ASP A 47 2.41 -6.69 -8.49
N GLU A 48 3.37 -7.39 -9.09
CA GLU A 48 3.33 -7.75 -10.51
C GLU A 48 2.06 -8.53 -10.86
N ALA A 49 1.56 -8.35 -12.09
CA ALA A 49 0.33 -8.98 -12.58
C ALA A 49 -0.88 -8.80 -11.64
N THR A 50 -0.92 -7.69 -10.88
CA THR A 50 -1.96 -7.38 -9.91
C THR A 50 -2.48 -5.97 -10.14
N ALA A 51 -3.77 -5.76 -9.95
CA ALA A 51 -4.40 -4.45 -10.05
C ALA A 51 -5.28 -4.17 -8.84
N LEU A 52 -5.41 -2.89 -8.52
CA LEU A 52 -6.29 -2.37 -7.48
C LEU A 52 -7.43 -1.61 -8.16
N VAL A 53 -8.65 -2.12 -8.03
CA VAL A 53 -9.86 -1.46 -8.54
C VAL A 53 -10.52 -0.73 -7.38
N VAL A 54 -10.68 0.59 -7.51
CA VAL A 54 -11.23 1.42 -6.44
C VAL A 54 -12.56 2.02 -6.87
N THR A 55 -13.61 1.76 -6.08
CA THR A 55 -14.95 2.34 -6.25
C THR A 55 -15.41 2.92 -4.91
N GLY A 56 -15.48 4.25 -4.82
CA GLY A 56 -15.72 4.91 -3.53
C GLY A 56 -14.56 4.67 -2.55
N THR A 57 -14.85 4.08 -1.39
CA THR A 57 -13.84 3.66 -0.42
C THR A 57 -13.41 2.21 -0.61
N GLN A 58 -14.11 1.42 -1.42
CA GLN A 58 -13.81 0.01 -1.58
C GLN A 58 -12.65 -0.19 -2.55
N ALA A 59 -11.70 -1.01 -2.13
CA ALA A 59 -10.52 -1.40 -2.89
C ALA A 59 -10.53 -2.92 -3.10
N ALA A 60 -10.82 -3.36 -4.32
CA ALA A 60 -10.77 -4.76 -4.72
C ALA A 60 -9.43 -5.08 -5.37
N VAL A 61 -8.78 -6.17 -4.94
CA VAL A 61 -7.53 -6.65 -5.51
C VAL A 61 -7.84 -7.74 -6.53
N ILE A 62 -7.35 -7.57 -7.75
CA ILE A 62 -7.53 -8.54 -8.84
C ILE A 62 -6.18 -8.91 -9.46
N GLY A 63 -6.11 -10.07 -10.12
CA GLY A 63 -4.89 -10.57 -10.75
C GLY A 63 -4.29 -11.76 -10.00
N GLU A 64 -2.95 -11.83 -9.98
CA GLU A 64 -2.22 -13.04 -9.57
C GLU A 64 -1.70 -13.02 -8.12
N HIS A 65 -1.40 -11.84 -7.56
CA HIS A 65 -0.71 -11.71 -6.27
C HIS A 65 -1.51 -10.90 -5.26
N ALA A 66 -0.99 -9.76 -4.78
CA ALA A 66 -1.57 -9.02 -3.67
C ALA A 66 -1.33 -7.50 -3.78
N ALA A 67 -2.11 -6.76 -3.01
CA ALA A 67 -1.82 -5.37 -2.68
C ALA A 67 -1.50 -5.23 -1.18
N HIS A 68 -0.62 -4.29 -0.86
CA HIS A 68 -0.05 -4.11 0.47
C HIS A 68 -0.28 -2.68 0.96
N PHE A 69 -0.91 -2.53 2.11
CA PHE A 69 -1.37 -1.25 2.64
C PHE A 69 -0.63 -0.92 3.93
N VAL A 70 -0.13 0.30 4.05
CA VAL A 70 0.54 0.76 5.27
C VAL A 70 0.16 2.20 5.61
N THR A 71 -0.12 2.42 6.89
CA THR A 71 -0.36 3.74 7.46
C THR A 71 0.76 4.11 8.40
N GLN A 72 0.87 5.40 8.71
CA GLN A 72 1.84 5.85 9.69
C GLN A 72 1.60 5.22 11.08
N SER A 73 0.35 4.96 11.47
CA SER A 73 0.05 4.33 12.77
C SER A 73 0.68 2.95 12.92
N ARG A 74 0.85 2.21 11.81
CA ARG A 74 1.55 0.92 11.79
C ARG A 74 3.08 1.05 11.87
N LEU A 75 3.64 2.25 11.66
CA LEU A 75 5.07 2.52 11.81
C LEU A 75 5.45 2.95 13.23
N GLN A 76 4.49 3.13 14.14
CA GLN A 76 4.73 3.75 15.44
C GLN A 76 5.83 3.06 16.27
N SER A 77 5.84 1.73 16.31
CA SER A 77 6.84 0.96 17.06
C SER A 77 8.27 1.18 16.52
N VAL A 78 8.44 1.14 15.21
CA VAL A 78 9.75 1.30 14.55
C VAL A 78 10.23 2.76 14.56
N LEU A 79 9.31 3.72 14.48
CA LEU A 79 9.63 5.14 14.61
C LEU A 79 10.09 5.51 16.02
N GLN A 80 9.48 4.94 17.07
CA GLN A 80 9.92 5.12 18.46
C GLN A 80 11.32 4.54 18.70
N GLN A 81 11.67 3.45 18.02
CA GLN A 81 13.01 2.86 18.05
C GLN A 81 14.02 3.66 17.20
N GLY A 82 13.56 4.62 16.40
CA GLY A 82 14.40 5.47 15.57
C GLY A 82 14.97 4.81 14.32
N LYS A 83 14.53 3.59 13.97
CA LYS A 83 15.03 2.87 12.80
C LYS A 83 13.90 2.15 12.06
N LEU A 84 13.71 2.51 10.78
CA LEU A 84 12.85 1.76 9.87
C LEU A 84 13.55 0.46 9.42
N PRO A 85 12.81 -0.63 9.18
CA PRO A 85 13.40 -1.87 8.67
C PRO A 85 13.97 -1.66 7.26
N GLU A 86 15.15 -2.23 7.03
CA GLU A 86 15.89 -2.12 5.76
C GLU A 86 15.73 -3.38 4.90
N THR A 87 15.26 -4.49 5.46
CA THR A 87 15.06 -5.74 4.72
C THR A 87 13.60 -5.86 4.27
N PRO A 88 13.33 -6.42 3.07
CA PRO A 88 11.97 -6.67 2.60
C PRO A 88 11.13 -7.46 3.59
N LYS A 89 11.73 -8.50 4.22
CA LYS A 89 11.05 -9.39 5.14
C LYS A 89 10.57 -8.67 6.40
N ASP A 90 11.42 -7.85 7.02
CA ASP A 90 11.07 -7.14 8.24
C ASP A 90 10.09 -6.00 7.96
N ALA A 91 10.25 -5.32 6.82
CA ALA A 91 9.32 -4.29 6.38
C ALA A 91 7.93 -4.84 6.07
N ALA A 92 7.82 -6.03 5.47
CA ALA A 92 6.55 -6.66 5.11
C ALA A 92 5.61 -6.84 6.31
N ALA A 93 6.14 -7.06 7.52
CA ALA A 93 5.34 -7.24 8.74
C ALA A 93 4.54 -5.98 9.13
N LEU A 94 4.89 -4.81 8.58
CA LEU A 94 4.19 -3.55 8.86
C LEU A 94 2.97 -3.34 7.96
N TYR A 95 2.84 -4.09 6.86
CA TYR A 95 1.77 -3.95 5.88
C TYR A 95 0.56 -4.83 6.22
N VAL A 96 -0.64 -4.34 5.89
CA VAL A 96 -1.83 -5.18 5.70
C VAL A 96 -1.76 -5.69 4.26
N THR A 97 -1.72 -7.00 4.08
CA THR A 97 -1.68 -7.61 2.73
C THR A 97 -3.05 -8.14 2.38
N VAL A 98 -3.56 -7.74 1.23
CA VAL A 98 -4.83 -8.20 0.68
C VAL A 98 -4.54 -8.97 -0.61
N PRO A 99 -4.78 -10.29 -0.65
CA PRO A 99 -4.55 -11.10 -1.85
C PRO A 99 -5.59 -10.80 -2.93
N ALA A 100 -5.27 -11.18 -4.16
CA ALA A 100 -6.21 -11.13 -5.26
C ALA A 100 -7.47 -11.95 -4.96
N GLY A 101 -8.62 -11.40 -5.32
CA GLY A 101 -9.92 -11.96 -4.98
C GLY A 101 -10.48 -11.46 -3.65
N GLU A 102 -9.76 -10.64 -2.89
CA GLU A 102 -10.25 -9.98 -1.67
C GLU A 102 -10.37 -8.46 -1.83
N SER A 103 -11.03 -7.82 -0.86
CA SER A 103 -11.24 -6.37 -0.81
C SER A 103 -11.02 -5.79 0.58
N LEU A 104 -10.74 -4.50 0.64
CA LEU A 104 -10.75 -3.72 1.87
C LEU A 104 -11.50 -2.39 1.70
N ASP A 105 -11.91 -1.79 2.82
CA ASP A 105 -12.32 -0.39 2.87
C ASP A 105 -11.08 0.51 3.12
N LEU A 106 -10.80 1.46 2.22
CA LEU A 106 -9.64 2.36 2.28
C LEU A 106 -9.70 3.38 3.43
N ALA A 107 -10.88 3.64 4.02
CA ALA A 107 -11.05 4.55 5.13
C ALA A 107 -10.73 3.88 6.47
N THR A 108 -11.03 2.59 6.63
CA THR A 108 -10.80 1.85 7.90
C THR A 108 -9.63 0.86 7.84
N LEU A 109 -9.26 0.40 6.65
CA LEU A 109 -8.37 -0.74 6.40
C LEU A 109 -8.89 -2.07 6.95
N ASP A 110 -10.19 -2.18 7.16
CA ASP A 110 -10.83 -3.44 7.49
C ASP A 110 -10.99 -4.29 6.23
N LEU A 111 -10.72 -5.59 6.36
CA LEU A 111 -10.97 -6.55 5.29
C LEU A 111 -12.48 -6.73 5.11
N GLU A 112 -12.94 -6.66 3.88
CA GLU A 112 -14.31 -6.96 3.51
C GLU A 112 -14.36 -8.27 2.71
N SER A 113 -15.38 -9.09 2.96
CA SER A 113 -15.68 -10.23 2.09
C SER A 113 -15.93 -9.73 0.68
N ALA A 114 -15.15 -10.28 -0.26
CA ALA A 114 -15.05 -9.81 -1.63
C ALA A 114 -16.40 -9.58 -2.32
N VAL A 115 -16.60 -8.38 -2.85
CA VAL A 115 -17.57 -8.13 -3.91
C VAL A 115 -16.75 -7.97 -5.18
N ALA A 116 -16.82 -8.95 -6.09
CA ALA A 116 -16.17 -8.81 -7.39
C ALA A 116 -16.69 -7.52 -8.04
N PRO A 117 -15.81 -6.58 -8.45
CA PRO A 117 -16.28 -5.41 -9.17
C PRO A 117 -16.96 -5.89 -10.46
N ASP A 118 -18.18 -5.39 -10.72
CA ASP A 118 -18.87 -5.61 -11.98
C ASP A 118 -18.09 -4.84 -13.06
N LEU A 119 -17.13 -5.52 -13.68
CA LEU A 119 -16.36 -5.00 -14.81
C LEU A 119 -17.21 -5.18 -16.07
N GLN A 120 -18.16 -4.26 -16.27
CA GLN A 120 -18.95 -4.14 -17.50
C GLN A 120 -18.11 -3.64 -18.67
#